data_AF-M0JC31-F1
#
_entry.id   AF-M0JC31-F1
#
_cell.length_a   1.000
_cell.length_b   1.000
_cell.length_c   1.000
_cell.angle_alpha   90.00
_cell.angle_beta   90.00
_cell.angle_gamma   90.00
#
_symmetry.space_group_name_H-M   'P 1'
#
loop_
_entity.id
_entity.type
_entity.pdbx_description
1 polymer ?
#
loop_
_entity_poly.entity_id
_entity_poly.type
_entity_poly.pdbx_seq_one_letter_code
_entity_poly.pdbx_strand_id
1 'polypeptide(L)'
;KIADVANQYYVPVAMHNVSSPVATMASAHVGTAIPNSLAVEYHSYELGWWGDLVEETVIEDGYIEIPEKPGLGVTLDMDTVEEHMVDGETLFDEE
;
A
#
# COMPACT_ATOMS: atom_id res chain seq x y z
N LYS A 1 -8.34 -11.79 9.98
CA LYS A 1 -9.53 -12.68 9.84
C LYS A 1 -9.32 -13.77 8.80
N ILE A 2 -9.29 -13.47 7.49
CA ILE A 2 -9.03 -14.49 6.46
C ILE A 2 -7.67 -15.18 6.70
N ALA A 3 -6.65 -14.37 6.99
CA ALA A 3 -5.33 -14.87 7.36
C ALA A 3 -5.34 -15.78 8.60
N ASP A 4 -6.17 -15.50 9.61
CA ASP A 4 -6.29 -16.33 10.81
C ASP A 4 -6.86 -17.71 10.47
N VAL A 5 -7.88 -17.76 9.61
CA VAL A 5 -8.44 -19.03 9.13
C VAL A 5 -7.38 -19.81 8.34
N ALA A 6 -6.65 -19.14 7.44
CA ALA A 6 -5.55 -19.77 6.70
C ALA A 6 -4.46 -20.31 7.64
N ASN A 7 -4.13 -19.57 8.70
CA ASN A 7 -3.12 -19.95 9.69
C ASN A 7 -3.52 -21.21 10.46
N GLN A 8 -4.82 -21.44 10.73
CA GLN A 8 -5.30 -22.69 11.34
C GLN A 8 -4.98 -23.93 10.49
N TYR A 9 -4.78 -23.75 9.19
CA TYR A 9 -4.40 -24.81 8.24
C TYR A 9 -2.92 -24.73 7.81
N TYR A 10 -2.10 -23.93 8.50
CA TYR A 10 -0.69 -23.70 8.17
C TYR A 10 -0.47 -23.17 6.75
N VAL A 11 -1.45 -22.44 6.20
CA VAL A 11 -1.38 -21.88 4.86
C VAL A 11 -0.80 -20.47 4.91
N PRO A 12 0.31 -20.19 4.19
CA PRO A 12 0.84 -18.84 4.07
C PRO A 12 -0.07 -17.95 3.22
N VAL A 13 -0.05 -16.64 3.48
CA VAL A 13 -0.84 -15.64 2.77
C VAL A 13 0.08 -14.76 1.94
N ALA A 14 -0.04 -14.86 0.62
CA ALA A 14 0.44 -13.86 -0.32
C ALA A 14 -0.73 -12.95 -0.70
N MET A 15 -0.58 -11.65 -0.53
CA MET A 15 -1.64 -10.67 -0.79
C MET A 15 -1.56 -10.19 -2.24
N HIS A 16 -2.63 -10.43 -2.99
CA HIS A 16 -2.84 -9.78 -4.30
C HIS A 16 -2.98 -8.27 -4.10
N ASN A 17 -2.27 -7.49 -4.90
CA ASN A 17 -2.20 -6.05 -4.77
C ASN A 17 -1.86 -5.38 -6.11
N VAL A 18 -2.85 -4.69 -6.67
CA VAL A 18 -2.78 -3.91 -7.90
C VAL A 18 -3.24 -2.47 -7.61
N SER A 19 -2.63 -1.87 -6.60
CA SER A 19 -3.13 -0.63 -5.99
C SER A 19 -2.05 0.46 -5.90
N SER A 20 -2.47 1.67 -5.49
CA SER A 20 -1.58 2.79 -5.17
C SER A 20 -0.77 2.54 -3.86
N PRO A 21 0.22 3.38 -3.52
CA PRO A 21 1.03 3.20 -2.32
C PRO A 21 0.20 3.13 -1.03
N VAL A 22 -0.93 3.82 -0.97
CA VAL A 22 -1.83 3.82 0.20
C VAL A 22 -2.32 2.40 0.55
N ALA A 23 -2.85 1.67 -0.44
CA ALA A 23 -3.37 0.33 -0.22
C ALA A 23 -2.23 -0.72 -0.11
N THR A 24 -1.09 -0.46 -0.74
CA THR A 24 0.13 -1.24 -0.51
C THR A 24 0.59 -1.16 0.94
N MET A 25 0.64 0.04 1.52
CA MET A 25 0.96 0.23 2.94
C MET A 25 -0.07 -0.41 3.86
N ALA A 26 -1.37 -0.29 3.54
CA ALA A 26 -2.41 -0.98 4.30
C ALA A 26 -2.22 -2.51 4.29
N SER A 27 -1.85 -3.09 3.14
CA SER A 27 -1.55 -4.52 3.01
C SER A 27 -0.30 -4.90 3.82
N ALA A 28 0.74 -4.05 3.79
CA ALA A 28 1.96 -4.27 4.56
C ALA A 28 1.70 -4.22 6.08
N HIS A 29 0.87 -3.30 6.57
CA HIS A 29 0.39 -3.27 7.96
C HIS A 29 -0.34 -4.56 8.36
N VAL A 30 -1.21 -5.08 7.50
CA VAL A 30 -1.85 -6.39 7.72
C VAL A 30 -0.79 -7.50 7.78
N GLY A 31 0.17 -7.49 6.85
CA GLY A 31 1.28 -8.45 6.80
C GLY A 31 2.11 -8.49 8.08
N THR A 32 2.36 -7.34 8.70
CA THR A 32 3.07 -7.23 10.00
C THR A 32 2.24 -7.74 11.17
N ALA A 33 0.91 -7.65 11.10
CA ALA A 33 0.01 -8.06 12.17
C ALA A 33 -0.31 -9.57 12.18
N ILE A 34 0.05 -10.33 11.13
CA ILE A 34 -0.29 -11.76 11.00
C ILE A 34 0.98 -12.63 10.98
N PRO A 35 0.96 -13.84 11.56
CA PRO A 35 2.14 -14.69 11.66
C PRO A 35 2.46 -15.46 10.37
N ASN A 36 1.54 -15.50 9.41
CA ASN A 36 1.61 -16.30 8.19
C ASN A 36 1.66 -15.46 6.90
N SER A 37 2.12 -14.21 6.99
CA SER A 37 2.39 -13.38 5.81
C SER A 37 3.57 -13.95 5.01
N LEU A 38 3.44 -13.99 3.67
CA LEU A 38 4.50 -14.43 2.77
C LEU A 38 5.06 -13.28 1.94
N ALA A 39 4.19 -12.53 1.25
CA ALA A 39 4.57 -11.40 0.40
C ALA A 39 3.34 -10.52 0.10
N VAL A 40 3.61 -9.27 -0.27
CA VAL A 40 2.63 -8.34 -0.87
C VAL A 40 3.03 -8.16 -2.32
N GLU A 41 2.08 -8.28 -3.25
CA GLU A 41 2.33 -8.02 -4.67
C GLU A 41 2.66 -6.53 -4.92
N TYR A 42 3.57 -6.30 -5.87
CA TYR A 42 3.83 -4.98 -6.45
C TYR A 42 3.70 -5.06 -7.97
N HIS A 43 2.56 -4.62 -8.49
CA HIS A 43 2.25 -4.66 -9.91
C HIS A 43 2.66 -3.36 -10.65
N SER A 44 2.88 -2.26 -9.93
CA SER A 44 3.01 -0.91 -10.53
C SER A 44 4.43 -0.52 -10.93
N TYR A 45 5.34 -1.49 -11.12
CA TYR A 45 6.77 -1.24 -11.39
C TYR A 45 7.06 -0.45 -12.69
N GLU A 46 6.08 -0.37 -13.61
CA GLU A 46 6.20 0.39 -14.87
C GLU A 46 5.66 1.83 -14.75
N LEU A 47 5.04 2.18 -13.61
CA LEU A 47 4.49 3.50 -13.35
C LEU A 47 5.53 4.33 -12.58
N GLY A 48 6.35 5.09 -13.29
CA GLY A 48 7.44 5.88 -12.70
C GLY A 48 6.99 6.90 -11.64
N TRP A 49 5.72 7.32 -11.70
CA TRP A 49 5.08 8.28 -10.78
C TRP A 49 4.37 7.60 -9.59
N TRP A 50 4.30 6.27 -9.55
CA TRP A 50 3.49 5.57 -8.54
C TRP A 50 3.95 5.86 -7.11
N GLY A 51 5.27 5.94 -6.90
CA GLY A 51 5.84 6.28 -5.60
C GLY A 51 5.57 7.73 -5.19
N ASP A 52 5.48 8.64 -6.18
CA ASP A 52 5.31 10.07 -5.98
C ASP A 52 3.88 10.44 -5.51
N LEU A 53 2.93 9.50 -5.54
CA LEU A 53 1.57 9.70 -4.99
C LEU A 53 1.56 9.92 -3.46
N VAL A 54 2.67 9.64 -2.78
CA VAL A 54 2.84 9.87 -1.34
C VAL A 54 4.20 10.51 -1.06
N GLU A 55 4.32 11.24 0.05
CA GLU A 55 5.56 11.94 0.42
C GLU A 55 6.69 10.98 0.85
N GLU A 56 6.35 9.80 1.38
CA GLU A 56 7.30 8.85 1.94
C GLU A 56 7.72 7.75 0.95
N THR A 57 8.96 7.24 1.08
CA THR A 57 9.39 6.06 0.33
C THR A 57 8.65 4.82 0.83
N VAL A 58 7.91 4.15 -0.06
CA VAL A 58 7.13 2.95 0.30
C VAL A 58 7.91 1.65 0.08
N ILE A 59 8.64 1.50 -1.02
CA ILE A 59 9.42 0.29 -1.33
C ILE A 59 10.90 0.65 -1.49
N GLU A 60 11.76 0.03 -0.69
CA GLU A 60 13.21 0.13 -0.80
C GLU A 60 13.81 -1.28 -0.90
N ASP A 61 14.60 -1.52 -1.95
CA ASP A 61 15.25 -2.82 -2.21
C ASP A 61 14.31 -4.05 -2.17
N GLY A 62 13.04 -3.85 -2.52
CA GLY A 62 12.00 -4.90 -2.52
C GLY A 62 11.35 -5.16 -1.16
N TYR A 63 11.59 -4.30 -0.17
CA TYR A 63 11.01 -4.37 1.17
C TYR A 63 10.22 -3.10 1.49
N ILE A 64 9.31 -3.21 2.46
CA ILE A 64 8.52 -2.10 2.99
C ILE A 64 8.82 -2.00 4.48
N GLU A 65 9.32 -0.86 4.94
CA GLU A 65 9.46 -0.57 6.37
C GLU A 65 8.14 -0.03 6.91
N ILE A 66 7.66 -0.58 8.03
CA ILE A 66 6.42 -0.13 8.66
C ILE A 66 6.73 0.95 9.70
N PRO A 67 6.20 2.17 9.54
CA PRO A 67 6.45 3.25 10.48
C PRO A 67 5.72 3.02 11.81
N GLU A 68 6.29 3.54 12.90
CA GLU A 68 5.67 3.51 14.24
C GLU A 68 4.65 4.64 14.48
N LYS A 69 4.50 5.55 13.50
CA LYS A 69 3.53 6.65 13.58
C LYS A 69 2.09 6.11 13.47
N PRO A 70 1.08 6.81 14.04
CA PRO A 70 -0.31 6.43 13.90
C PRO A 70 -0.79 6.38 12.43
N GLY A 71 -1.77 5.51 12.16
CA GLY A 71 -2.38 5.38 10.84
C GLY A 71 -1.58 4.49 9.89
N LEU A 72 -1.66 4.75 8.58
CA LEU A 72 -0.90 4.02 7.58
C LEU A 72 0.57 4.49 7.49
N GLY A 73 0.85 5.69 8.01
CA GLY A 73 2.19 6.29 8.02
C GLY A 73 2.67 6.77 6.66
N VAL A 74 1.72 7.09 5.76
CA VAL A 74 1.96 7.80 4.51
C VAL A 74 1.07 9.04 4.41
N THR A 75 1.56 10.05 3.72
CA THR A 75 0.89 11.32 3.43
C THR A 75 0.70 11.44 1.93
N LEU A 76 -0.50 11.77 1.46
CA LEU A 76 -0.76 11.94 0.04
C LEU A 76 -0.08 13.20 -0.49
N ASP A 77 0.61 13.09 -1.62
CA ASP A 77 1.06 14.24 -2.40
C ASP A 77 -0.10 14.67 -3.31
N MET A 78 -0.79 15.74 -2.92
CA MET A 78 -2.00 16.19 -3.62
C MET A 78 -1.70 16.76 -5.01
N ASP A 79 -0.50 17.30 -5.24
CA ASP A 79 -0.09 17.81 -6.55
C ASP A 79 0.05 16.65 -7.54
N THR A 80 0.73 15.57 -7.11
CA THR A 80 0.89 14.36 -7.92
C THR A 80 -0.43 13.61 -8.11
N VAL A 81 -1.27 13.57 -7.07
CA VAL A 81 -2.62 13.00 -7.18
C VAL A 81 -3.41 13.75 -8.24
N GLU A 82 -3.43 15.09 -8.22
CA GLU A 82 -4.12 15.93 -9.22
C GLU A 82 -3.58 15.68 -10.64
N GLU A 83 -2.26 15.62 -10.82
CA GLU A 83 -1.62 15.36 -12.11
C GLU A 83 -2.04 14.02 -12.74
N HIS A 84 -2.24 12.99 -11.93
CA HIS A 84 -2.58 11.64 -12.36
C HIS A 84 -4.05 11.27 -12.16
N MET A 85 -4.91 12.25 -11.96
CA MET A 85 -6.35 12.02 -11.90
C MET A 85 -6.90 11.45 -13.20
N VAL A 86 -7.90 10.58 -13.06
CA VAL A 86 -8.68 10.11 -14.20
C VAL A 86 -9.54 11.25 -14.74
N ASP A 87 -9.55 11.41 -16.06
CA ASP A 87 -10.34 12.44 -16.74
C ASP A 87 -11.80 12.45 -16.28
N GLY A 88 -12.26 13.61 -15.81
CA GLY A 88 -13.65 13.81 -15.37
C GLY A 88 -13.90 13.56 -13.88
N GLU A 89 -12.89 13.12 -13.12
CA GLU A 89 -12.95 13.10 -11.66
C GLU A 89 -12.66 14.49 -11.07
N THR A 90 -13.10 14.71 -9.84
CA THR A 90 -12.83 15.95 -9.07
C THR A 90 -11.97 15.65 -7.86
N LEU A 91 -10.96 16.49 -7.60
CA LEU A 91 -10.16 16.37 -6.40
C LEU A 91 -11.05 16.65 -5.17
N PHE A 92 -10.69 16.09 -4.01
CA PHE A 92 -11.42 16.36 -2.78
C PHE A 92 -11.37 17.86 -2.46
N ASP A 93 -12.53 18.47 -2.16
CA ASP A 93 -12.58 19.86 -1.69
C ASP A 93 -11.92 19.97 -0.30
N GLU A 94 -11.02 20.93 -0.14
CA GLU A 94 -10.53 21.38 1.16
C GLU A 94 -11.61 22.26 1.83
N GLU A 95 -12.65 21.65 2.41
CA GLU A 95 -13.52 22.34 3.39
C GLU A 95 -13.02 22.16 4.83
#